data_AF-A0A653BWZ4-F1
#
_entry.id   AF-A0A653BWZ4-F1
#
_cell.length_a   1.000
_cell.length_b   1.000
_cell.length_c   1.000
_cell.angle_alpha   90.00
_cell.angle_beta   90.00
_cell.angle_gamma   90.00
#
_symmetry.space_group_name_H-M   'P 1'
#
loop_
_entity.id
_entity.type
_entity.pdbx_description
1 polymer ?
#
loop_
_entity_poly.entity_id
_entity_poly.type
_entity_poly.pdbx_seq_one_letter_code
_entity_poly.pdbx_strand_id
1 'polypeptide(L)'
;MRIVTDYKIDGNILVLKLNGHGVMDANLTDISAHASTDAKQYEKNGKTHLGFINSDVNGLVIKKAHFQLDNIFGDNEQLNVQTNQVLNDSAEELIKELAPVITSVTRDIVFGIAEKTLQRYTFDELFPQ
;
A
#
# COMPACT_ATOMS: atom_id res chain seq x y z
N MET A 1 -5.32 -8.41 5.39
CA MET A 1 -5.64 -7.43 4.34
C MET A 1 -5.56 -8.16 3.01
N ARG A 2 -6.61 -8.11 2.19
CA ARG A 2 -6.58 -8.63 0.81
C ARG A 2 -6.57 -7.45 -0.15
N ILE A 3 -5.69 -7.49 -1.14
CA ILE A 3 -5.55 -6.46 -2.17
C ILE A 3 -5.79 -7.14 -3.51
N VAL A 4 -6.78 -6.66 -4.25
CA VAL A 4 -7.03 -7.06 -5.62
C VAL A 4 -6.86 -5.82 -6.49
N THR A 5 -5.92 -5.85 -7.44
CA THR A 5 -5.59 -4.70 -8.27
C THR A 5 -5.05 -5.14 -9.62
N ASP A 6 -5.25 -4.29 -10.63
CA ASP A 6 -4.52 -4.41 -11.89
C ASP A 6 -3.04 -4.10 -11.63
N TYR A 7 -2.16 -4.87 -12.25
CA TYR A 7 -0.72 -4.69 -12.17
C TYR A 7 -0.09 -4.64 -13.57
N LYS A 8 1.06 -3.95 -13.63
CA LYS A 8 2.00 -4.02 -14.74
C LYS A 8 3.41 -4.03 -14.17
N ILE A 9 4.18 -5.04 -14.53
CA ILE A 9 5.58 -5.21 -14.13
C ILE A 9 6.42 -5.29 -15.39
N ASP A 10 7.50 -4.53 -15.40
CA ASP A 10 8.59 -4.63 -16.36
C ASP A 10 9.89 -4.41 -15.56
N GLY A 11 10.56 -5.50 -15.20
CA GLY A 11 11.72 -5.41 -14.33
C GLY A 11 12.24 -6.75 -13.82
N ASN A 12 13.13 -6.66 -12.84
CA ASN A 12 13.68 -7.82 -12.16
C ASN A 12 13.18 -7.83 -10.72
N ILE A 13 12.62 -8.96 -10.28
CA ILE A 13 12.26 -9.21 -8.89
C ILE A 13 13.12 -10.38 -8.43
N LEU A 14 13.90 -10.20 -7.35
CA LEU A 14 14.91 -11.17 -6.93
C LEU A 14 15.86 -11.52 -8.10
N VAL A 15 15.78 -12.74 -8.64
CA VAL A 15 16.53 -13.22 -9.82
C VAL A 15 15.66 -13.37 -11.08
N LEU A 16 14.36 -13.11 -10.98
CA LEU A 16 13.39 -13.33 -12.04
C LEU A 16 13.23 -12.06 -12.88
N LYS A 17 13.37 -12.19 -14.21
CA LYS A 17 12.97 -11.14 -15.15
C LYS A 17 11.49 -11.29 -15.44
N LEU A 18 10.70 -10.29 -15.04
CA LEU A 18 9.25 -10.29 -15.17
C LEU A 18 8.83 -9.19 -16.15
N ASN A 19 8.01 -9.55 -17.13
CA ASN A 19 7.36 -8.61 -18.03
C ASN A 19 5.93 -9.08 -18.23
N GLY A 20 5.03 -8.59 -17.40
CA GLY A 20 3.68 -9.10 -17.27
C GLY A 20 2.69 -8.03 -16.84
N HIS A 21 1.43 -8.25 -17.17
CA HIS A 21 0.33 -7.41 -16.75
C HIS A 21 -0.95 -8.24 -16.63
N GLY A 22 -1.80 -7.88 -15.68
CA GLY A 22 -3.00 -8.62 -15.36
C GLY A 22 -3.56 -8.21 -14.01
N VAL A 23 -4.30 -9.12 -13.38
CA VAL A 23 -4.80 -8.93 -12.02
C VAL A 23 -3.84 -9.57 -11.04
N MET A 24 -3.55 -8.86 -9.95
CA MET A 24 -2.87 -9.39 -8.78
C MET A 24 -3.86 -9.53 -7.64
N ASP A 25 -3.84 -10.69 -6.98
CA ASP A 25 -4.51 -10.94 -5.71
C ASP A 25 -3.45 -11.22 -4.63
N ALA A 26 -3.31 -10.31 -3.68
CA ALA A 26 -2.38 -10.43 -2.58
C ALA A 26 -3.13 -10.55 -1.26
N ASN A 27 -2.78 -11.56 -0.47
CA ASN A 27 -3.25 -11.71 0.90
C ASN A 27 -2.10 -11.50 1.88
N LEU A 28 -2.23 -10.49 2.72
CA LEU A 28 -1.24 -10.06 3.70
C LEU A 28 -1.83 -10.21 5.10
N THR A 29 -1.16 -10.91 6.02
CA THR A 29 -1.65 -11.12 7.39
C THR A 29 -0.61 -10.73 8.44
N ASP A 30 -1.10 -10.47 9.66
CA ASP A 30 -0.30 -9.99 10.79
C ASP A 30 0.53 -8.74 10.42
N ILE A 31 -0.18 -7.74 9.89
CA ILE A 31 0.40 -6.48 9.45
C ILE A 31 0.38 -5.50 10.61
N SER A 32 1.51 -4.83 10.85
CA SER A 32 1.58 -3.67 11.73
C SER A 32 2.40 -2.56 11.10
N ALA A 33 2.00 -1.32 11.31
CA ALA A 33 2.77 -0.14 10.95
C ALA A 33 2.45 0.96 11.97
N HIS A 34 3.33 1.95 12.10
CA HIS A 34 3.10 3.14 12.89
C HIS A 34 2.93 4.33 11.96
N ALA A 35 1.79 5.00 12.06
CA ALA A 35 1.50 6.22 11.32
C ALA A 35 1.50 7.40 12.29
N SER A 36 2.23 8.45 11.97
CA SER A 36 2.32 9.67 12.77
C SER A 36 2.14 10.89 11.87
N THR A 37 1.54 11.94 12.42
CA THR A 37 1.40 13.20 11.71
C THR A 37 1.32 14.39 12.65
N ASP A 38 1.87 15.51 12.20
CA ASP A 38 1.60 16.84 12.77
C ASP A 38 0.42 17.48 12.05
N ALA A 39 -0.53 18.03 12.80
CA ALA A 39 -1.65 18.78 12.24
C ALA A 39 -1.64 20.24 12.72
N LYS A 40 -2.07 21.16 11.85
CA LYS A 40 -2.33 22.57 12.22
C LYS A 40 -3.78 22.95 11.96
N GLN A 41 -4.28 23.82 12.82
CA GLN A 41 -5.50 24.56 12.52
C GLN A 41 -5.24 25.62 11.46
N TYR A 42 -6.21 25.84 10.59
CA TYR A 42 -6.20 26.94 9.63
C TYR A 42 -7.63 27.43 9.35
N GLU A 43 -7.75 28.69 8.95
CA GLU A 43 -9.03 29.30 8.60
C GLU A 43 -9.39 29.06 7.13
N LYS A 44 -10.63 28.62 6.89
CA LYS A 44 -11.21 28.45 5.55
C LYS A 44 -12.68 28.85 5.60
N ASN A 45 -13.05 29.86 4.82
CA ASN A 45 -14.42 30.39 4.77
C ASN A 45 -14.97 30.83 6.15
N GLY A 46 -14.10 31.41 6.99
CA GLY A 46 -14.46 31.87 8.34
C GLY A 46 -14.74 30.75 9.34
N LYS A 47 -14.29 29.53 9.05
CA LYS A 47 -14.36 28.36 9.91
C LYS A 47 -12.97 27.77 10.09
N THR A 48 -12.68 27.27 11.29
CA THR A 48 -11.43 26.58 11.59
C THR A 48 -11.48 25.13 11.10
N HIS A 49 -10.46 24.72 10.35
CA HIS A 49 -10.25 23.36 9.87
C HIS A 49 -8.88 22.83 10.33
N LEU A 50 -8.65 21.52 10.19
CA LEU A 50 -7.31 20.92 10.37
C LEU A 50 -6.71 20.53 9.03
N GLY A 51 -5.39 20.62 8.93
CA GLY A 51 -4.62 20.06 7.82
C GLY A 51 -3.34 19.43 8.32
N PHE A 52 -2.93 18.33 7.70
CA PHE A 52 -1.66 17.70 8.02
C PHE A 52 -0.47 18.53 7.50
N ILE A 53 0.65 18.45 8.21
CA ILE A 53 1.90 19.14 7.87
C ILE A 53 2.94 18.12 7.44
N ASN A 54 3.28 17.21 8.36
CA ASN A 54 4.30 16.19 8.18
C ASN A 54 3.67 14.85 8.53
N SER A 55 3.46 14.00 7.52
CA SER A 55 2.87 12.68 7.71
C SER A 55 3.89 11.61 7.36
N ASP A 56 4.06 10.66 8.27
CA ASP A 56 4.98 9.55 8.14
C ASP A 56 4.28 8.22 8.42
N VAL A 57 4.75 7.18 7.75
CA VAL A 57 4.42 5.78 8.08
C VAL A 57 5.75 5.05 8.17
N ASN A 58 5.99 4.42 9.31
CA ASN A 58 7.21 3.66 9.57
C ASN A 58 6.90 2.34 10.29
N GLY A 59 7.93 1.51 10.44
CA GLY A 59 7.82 0.23 11.14
C GLY A 59 6.83 -0.75 10.48
N LEU A 60 6.69 -0.71 9.15
CA LEU A 60 5.87 -1.68 8.43
C LEU A 60 6.45 -3.09 8.62
N VAL A 61 5.64 -3.96 9.20
CA VAL A 61 5.89 -5.39 9.36
C VAL A 61 4.74 -6.14 8.73
N ILE A 62 5.04 -7.11 7.88
CA ILE A 62 4.08 -8.06 7.33
C ILE A 62 4.65 -9.44 7.61
N LYS A 63 4.01 -10.24 8.48
CA LYS A 63 4.57 -11.56 8.84
C LYS A 63 4.29 -12.64 7.81
N LYS A 64 3.18 -12.53 7.08
CA LYS A 64 2.82 -13.50 6.03
C LYS A 64 2.25 -12.76 4.83
N ALA A 65 2.72 -13.13 3.67
CA ALA A 65 2.13 -12.74 2.40
C ALA A 65 1.94 -13.95 1.52
N HIS A 66 0.88 -13.90 0.73
CA HIS A 66 0.67 -14.78 -0.41
C HIS A 66 0.30 -13.91 -1.61
N PHE A 67 0.93 -14.16 -2.74
CA PHE A 67 0.74 -13.42 -3.98
C PHE A 67 0.24 -14.36 -5.07
N GLN A 68 -0.75 -13.91 -5.83
CA GLN A 68 -1.18 -14.53 -7.06
C GLN A 68 -1.19 -13.48 -8.15
N LEU A 69 -0.33 -13.62 -9.15
CA LEU A 69 -0.26 -12.74 -10.31
C LEU A 69 -0.71 -13.52 -11.54
N ASP A 70 -1.72 -12.99 -12.22
CA ASP A 70 -2.21 -13.56 -13.46
C ASP A 70 -1.39 -13.06 -14.65
N ASN A 71 -1.22 -13.91 -15.66
CA ASN A 71 -0.68 -13.51 -16.97
C ASN A 71 0.74 -12.88 -16.92
N ILE A 72 1.61 -13.40 -16.06
CA ILE A 72 3.02 -12.96 -15.95
C ILE A 72 3.78 -13.26 -17.26
N PHE A 73 3.55 -14.45 -17.84
CA PHE A 73 4.19 -14.96 -19.05
C PHE A 73 3.18 -15.25 -20.17
N GLY A 74 2.13 -14.43 -20.29
CA GLY A 74 1.10 -14.64 -21.30
C GLY A 74 0.33 -15.94 -21.05
N ASP A 75 0.03 -16.65 -22.16
CA ASP A 75 -0.69 -17.93 -22.17
C ASP A 75 0.14 -19.13 -21.65
N ASN A 76 1.39 -18.92 -21.21
CA ASN A 76 2.22 -20.01 -20.68
C ASN A 76 1.85 -20.33 -19.22
N GLU A 77 0.82 -21.15 -19.04
CA GLU A 77 0.31 -21.58 -17.74
C GLU A 77 1.40 -22.21 -16.85
N GLN A 78 2.27 -23.04 -17.41
CA GLN A 78 3.35 -23.69 -16.66
C GLN A 78 4.31 -22.67 -16.04
N LEU A 79 4.76 -21.68 -16.83
CA LEU A 79 5.65 -20.63 -16.31
C LEU A 79 4.93 -19.73 -15.32
N ASN A 80 3.65 -19.43 -15.53
CA ASN A 80 2.85 -18.64 -14.58
C ASN A 80 2.74 -19.35 -13.22
N VAL A 81 2.44 -20.66 -13.21
CA VAL A 81 2.34 -21.45 -11.97
C VAL A 81 3.70 -21.51 -11.25
N GLN A 82 4.77 -21.85 -11.96
CA GLN A 82 6.11 -21.93 -11.39
C GLN A 82 6.59 -20.60 -10.82
N THR A 83 6.30 -19.50 -11.52
CA THR A 83 6.69 -18.16 -11.08
C THR A 83 5.94 -17.76 -9.81
N ASN A 84 4.62 -18.01 -9.74
CA ASN A 84 3.87 -17.77 -8.51
C ASN A 84 4.39 -18.61 -7.35
N GLN A 85 4.79 -19.86 -7.58
CA GLN A 85 5.42 -20.68 -6.54
C GLN A 85 6.71 -20.03 -6.02
N VAL A 86 7.62 -19.63 -6.91
CA VAL A 86 8.88 -18.97 -6.51
C VAL A 86 8.62 -17.66 -5.75
N LEU A 87 7.66 -16.85 -6.20
CA LEU A 87 7.29 -15.61 -5.51
C LEU A 87 6.76 -15.87 -4.08
N ASN A 88 5.98 -16.93 -3.89
CA ASN A 88 5.44 -17.28 -2.58
C ASN A 88 6.49 -17.95 -1.67
N ASP A 89 7.37 -18.79 -2.23
CA ASP A 89 8.48 -19.40 -1.50
C ASP A 89 9.48 -18.35 -0.99
N SER A 90 9.60 -17.22 -1.70
CA SER A 90 10.43 -16.06 -1.32
C SER A 90 9.60 -14.84 -0.91
N ALA A 91 8.39 -15.05 -0.39
CA ALA A 91 7.48 -13.95 -0.07
C ALA A 91 8.05 -13.00 1.00
N GLU A 92 8.86 -13.50 1.94
CA GLU A 92 9.47 -12.69 2.98
C GLU A 92 10.54 -11.74 2.41
N GLU A 93 11.43 -12.24 1.55
CA GLU A 93 12.41 -11.41 0.84
C GLU A 93 11.71 -10.38 -0.05
N LEU A 94 10.67 -10.80 -0.77
CA LEU A 94 9.90 -9.94 -1.64
C LEU A 94 9.25 -8.80 -0.86
N ILE A 95 8.65 -9.08 0.30
CA ILE A 95 8.11 -8.05 1.18
C ILE A 95 9.20 -7.07 1.60
N LYS A 96 10.39 -7.54 1.98
CA LYS A 96 11.50 -6.66 2.42
C LYS A 96 11.95 -5.74 1.29
N GLU A 97 12.04 -6.26 0.06
CA GLU A 97 12.38 -5.46 -1.12
C GLU A 97 11.30 -4.42 -1.46
N LEU A 98 10.02 -4.81 -1.36
CA LEU A 98 8.88 -3.95 -1.68
C LEU A 98 8.44 -3.04 -0.52
N ALA A 99 8.93 -3.26 0.70
CA ALA A 99 8.50 -2.53 1.90
C ALA A 99 8.53 -0.99 1.74
N PRO A 100 9.54 -0.36 1.12
CA PRO A 100 9.54 1.09 0.90
C PRO A 100 8.38 1.54 0.02
N VAL A 101 8.08 0.81 -1.05
CA VAL A 101 7.00 1.14 -1.99
C VAL A 101 5.64 0.93 -1.31
N ILE A 102 5.45 -0.20 -0.61
CA ILE A 102 4.22 -0.49 0.13
C ILE A 102 3.99 0.57 1.22
N THR A 103 5.05 0.99 1.92
CA THR A 103 4.97 2.03 2.95
C THR A 103 4.54 3.37 2.36
N SER A 104 5.14 3.78 1.23
CA SER A 104 4.75 5.03 0.54
C SER A 104 3.29 5.00 0.09
N VAL A 105 2.86 3.92 -0.57
CA VAL A 105 1.47 3.77 -1.04
C VAL A 105 0.50 3.78 0.12
N THR A 106 0.84 3.08 1.21
CA THR A 106 0.02 3.05 2.43
C THR A 106 -0.13 4.43 3.04
N ARG A 107 0.98 5.20 3.14
CA ARG A 107 0.98 6.58 3.63
C ARG A 107 0.03 7.44 2.79
N ASP A 108 0.17 7.39 1.47
CA ASP A 108 -0.60 8.25 0.56
C ASP A 108 -2.10 7.92 0.60
N ILE A 109 -2.47 6.63 0.72
CA ILE A 109 -3.86 6.22 0.89
C ILE A 109 -4.42 6.67 2.24
N VAL A 110 -3.75 6.34 3.35
CA VAL A 110 -4.24 6.62 4.70
C VAL A 110 -4.39 8.11 4.94
N PHE A 111 -3.33 8.89 4.69
CA PHE A 111 -3.37 10.33 4.90
C PHE A 111 -4.19 11.04 3.84
N GLY A 112 -4.24 10.53 2.60
CA GLY A 112 -5.10 11.11 1.57
C GLY A 112 -6.59 11.01 1.89
N ILE A 113 -7.04 9.92 2.51
CA ILE A 113 -8.43 9.77 2.97
C ILE A 113 -8.70 10.67 4.18
N ALA A 114 -7.80 10.67 5.16
CA ALA A 114 -7.95 11.49 6.35
C ALA A 114 -7.94 13.00 6.02
N GLU A 115 -7.04 13.46 5.15
CA GLU A 115 -6.93 14.86 4.72
C GLU A 115 -8.23 15.33 4.04
N LYS A 116 -8.83 14.53 3.16
CA LYS A 116 -10.14 14.84 2.56
C LYS A 116 -11.25 15.02 3.60
N THR A 117 -11.16 14.29 4.71
CA THR A 117 -12.12 14.40 5.82
C THR A 117 -11.88 15.69 6.59
N LEU A 118 -10.64 16.00 6.96
CA LEU A 118 -10.28 17.23 7.69
C LEU A 118 -10.58 18.51 6.90
N GLN A 119 -10.45 18.47 5.59
CA GLN A 119 -10.78 19.60 4.71
C GLN A 119 -12.29 19.84 4.55
N ARG A 120 -13.11 18.83 4.84
CA ARG A 120 -14.57 18.84 4.68
C ARG A 120 -15.28 19.31 5.95
N TYR A 121 -14.83 18.86 7.10
CA TYR A 121 -15.45 19.17 8.40
C TYR A 121 -14.61 20.18 9.18
N THR A 122 -15.27 21.02 9.97
CA THR A 122 -14.58 21.98 10.84
C THR A 122 -13.96 21.29 12.05
N PHE A 123 -13.06 22.00 12.74
CA PHE A 123 -12.49 21.53 13.99
C PHE A 123 -13.58 21.19 15.02
N ASP A 124 -14.55 22.07 15.22
CA ASP A 124 -15.64 21.87 16.19
C ASP A 124 -16.56 20.69 15.83
N GLU A 125 -16.77 20.43 14.53
CA GLU A 125 -17.55 19.27 14.06
C GLU A 125 -16.81 17.95 14.30
N LEU A 126 -15.48 17.95 14.18
CA LEU A 126 -14.64 16.77 14.40
C LEU A 126 -14.38 16.50 15.88
N PHE A 127 -14.31 17.55 16.70
CA PHE A 127 -14.00 17.48 18.14
C PHE A 127 -15.02 18.27 18.97
N PRO A 128 -16.30 17.84 19.00
CA PRO A 128 -17.34 18.49 19.80
C PRO A 128 -17.07 18.33 21.30
N GLN A 129 -17.34 19.39 22.07
CA GLN A 129 -17.28 19.40 23.54
C GLN A 129 -18.61 18.98 24.18
#